data_AF-A0A8H4V6K8-F1
#
_entry.id   AF-A0A8H4V6K8-F1
#
_cell.length_a   1.000
_cell.length_b   1.000
_cell.length_c   1.000
_cell.angle_alpha   90.00
_cell.angle_beta   90.00
_cell.angle_gamma   90.00
#
_symmetry.space_group_name_H-M   'P 1'
#
loop_
_entity.id
_entity.type
_entity.pdbx_description
1 polymer ?
#
loop_
_entity_poly.entity_id
_entity_poly.type
_entity_poly.pdbx_seq_one_letter_code
_entity_poly.pdbx_strand_id
1 'polypeptide(L)'
;MAAGDNDASPSAPVKPAGKPAVKPAVPAGRPDNKLPPIPNGAKVQKRPLIRRQLPRSSKTPVIYVSSSTPFMSAVKRVQKHLDSSLRNVTAAAPKNASLHSRVEALRRRGGEPESGATAVTVMGTNRAVEKTLSLASWFEQKADCAVELRTATVGTVDDVLVQGEGDDESRVRRLSCLEVVVRLKEAIRGQTRRIREAPTDCFDSQRQRLCSRNWTLDRACAPFA
;
A
#
# COMPACT_ATOMS: atom_id res chain seq x y z
N MET A 1 -43.34 -59.18 -53.28
CA MET A 1 -42.19 -58.90 -52.40
C MET A 1 -41.34 -57.84 -53.07
N ALA A 2 -40.99 -56.80 -52.30
CA ALA A 2 -40.06 -55.71 -52.57
C ALA A 2 -40.41 -54.73 -53.72
N ALA A 3 -40.93 -53.57 -53.31
CA ALA A 3 -41.00 -52.32 -54.06
C ALA A 3 -39.61 -51.66 -54.20
N GLY A 4 -39.44 -50.78 -55.19
CA GLY A 4 -38.23 -49.96 -55.30
C GLY A 4 -38.06 -49.18 -56.61
N ASP A 5 -39.08 -48.41 -57.00
CA ASP A 5 -39.03 -47.17 -57.80
C ASP A 5 -37.86 -46.23 -57.41
N ASN A 6 -37.41 -45.23 -58.15
CA ASN A 6 -37.61 -44.72 -59.52
C ASN A 6 -36.44 -43.75 -59.79
N ASP A 7 -36.20 -43.50 -61.07
CA ASP A 7 -35.37 -42.47 -61.67
C ASP A 7 -35.47 -41.05 -61.08
N ALA A 8 -34.36 -40.32 -61.17
CA ALA A 8 -34.22 -39.07 -61.95
C ALA A 8 -33.27 -38.04 -61.30
N SER A 9 -32.24 -37.67 -62.07
CA SER A 9 -31.40 -36.45 -61.94
C SER A 9 -32.25 -35.16 -62.19
N PRO A 10 -31.74 -33.90 -62.22
CA PRO A 10 -30.37 -33.35 -62.10
C PRO A 10 -30.25 -32.00 -61.30
N SER A 11 -29.04 -31.40 -61.34
CA SER A 11 -28.78 -29.93 -61.45
C SER A 11 -28.44 -29.06 -60.19
N ALA A 12 -27.19 -28.57 -60.21
CA ALA A 12 -26.77 -27.14 -60.10
C ALA A 12 -26.75 -26.43 -58.69
N PRO A 13 -26.20 -25.20 -58.55
CA PRO A 13 -25.02 -24.96 -57.71
C PRO A 13 -25.20 -23.91 -56.58
N VAL A 14 -24.26 -23.95 -55.62
CA VAL A 14 -23.69 -22.91 -54.73
C VAL A 14 -24.53 -21.65 -54.38
N LYS A 15 -24.76 -21.46 -53.06
CA LYS A 15 -24.81 -20.14 -52.40
C LYS A 15 -23.77 -20.10 -51.27
N PRO A 16 -22.91 -19.06 -51.15
CA PRO A 16 -21.92 -18.98 -50.09
C PRO A 16 -22.57 -18.52 -48.78
N ALA A 17 -22.57 -19.39 -47.77
CA ALA A 17 -22.99 -19.04 -46.42
C ALA A 17 -21.94 -18.12 -45.78
N GLY A 18 -22.39 -16.96 -45.30
CA GLY A 18 -21.57 -15.98 -44.60
C GLY A 18 -20.90 -16.58 -43.36
N LYS A 19 -19.66 -16.17 -43.11
CA LYS A 19 -18.95 -16.43 -41.86
C LYS A 19 -19.69 -15.72 -40.71
N PRO A 20 -20.22 -16.41 -39.70
CA PRO A 20 -20.60 -15.73 -38.46
C PRO A 20 -19.32 -15.30 -37.73
N ALA A 21 -19.31 -14.04 -37.31
CA ALA A 21 -18.24 -13.41 -36.56
C ALA A 21 -17.80 -14.27 -35.36
N VAL A 22 -16.49 -14.52 -35.27
CA VAL A 22 -15.84 -15.15 -34.11
C VAL A 22 -16.06 -14.24 -32.91
N LYS A 23 -16.90 -14.67 -31.97
CA LYS A 23 -16.96 -14.09 -30.63
C LYS A 23 -15.59 -14.29 -29.97
N PRO A 24 -14.99 -13.26 -29.34
CA PRO A 24 -13.69 -13.42 -28.71
C PRO A 24 -13.78 -14.51 -27.63
N ALA A 25 -12.96 -15.55 -27.79
CA ALA A 25 -12.89 -16.67 -26.87
C ALA A 25 -12.43 -16.14 -25.50
N VAL A 26 -13.35 -16.15 -24.53
CA VAL A 26 -12.99 -16.05 -23.11
C VAL A 26 -12.10 -17.26 -22.82
N PRO A 27 -10.89 -17.08 -22.25
CA PRO A 27 -10.03 -18.22 -21.95
C PRO A 27 -10.78 -19.15 -21.00
N ALA A 28 -10.96 -20.41 -21.40
CA ALA A 28 -11.63 -21.43 -20.62
C ALA A 28 -10.97 -21.51 -19.24
N GLY A 29 -11.69 -21.03 -18.22
CA GLY A 29 -11.28 -21.12 -16.84
C GLY A 29 -11.05 -22.58 -16.48
N ARG A 30 -9.97 -22.83 -15.73
CA ARG A 30 -9.67 -24.12 -15.11
C ARG A 30 -10.96 -24.67 -14.47
N PRO A 31 -11.31 -25.97 -14.59
CA PRO A 31 -12.54 -26.49 -14.01
C PRO A 31 -12.58 -26.14 -12.53
N ASP A 32 -13.61 -25.39 -12.12
CA ASP A 32 -13.82 -25.05 -10.73
C ASP A 32 -14.08 -26.36 -9.98
N ASN A 33 -13.07 -26.85 -9.24
CA ASN A 33 -13.25 -27.94 -8.27
C ASN A 33 -14.13 -27.41 -7.13
N LYS A 34 -15.43 -27.28 -7.41
CA LYS A 34 -16.45 -26.92 -6.44
C LYS A 34 -16.61 -28.10 -5.51
N LEU A 35 -16.45 -27.84 -4.22
CA LEU A 35 -16.73 -28.83 -3.20
C LEU A 35 -18.19 -29.25 -3.29
N PRO A 36 -18.52 -30.52 -2.96
CA PRO A 36 -19.88 -30.99 -2.99
C PRO A 36 -20.81 -30.09 -2.14
N PRO A 37 -22.10 -30.00 -2.49
CA PRO A 37 -23.10 -29.33 -1.67
C PRO A 37 -23.10 -29.88 -0.25
N ILE A 38 -23.34 -29.01 0.73
CA ILE A 38 -23.45 -29.43 2.14
C ILE A 38 -24.71 -30.28 2.26
N PRO A 39 -24.66 -31.45 2.92
CA PRO A 39 -25.83 -32.31 3.07
C PRO A 39 -26.95 -31.61 3.84
N ASN A 40 -28.19 -31.86 3.46
CA ASN A 40 -29.37 -31.28 4.09
C ASN A 40 -29.42 -31.69 5.58
N GLY A 41 -29.49 -30.72 6.49
CA GLY A 41 -29.49 -30.95 7.94
C GLY A 41 -28.13 -30.85 8.62
N ALA A 42 -27.03 -30.66 7.88
CA ALA A 42 -25.71 -30.45 8.47
C ALA A 42 -25.48 -29.00 8.93
N LYS A 43 -24.81 -28.85 10.08
CA LYS A 43 -24.47 -27.56 10.69
C LYS A 43 -22.98 -27.27 10.50
N VAL A 44 -22.67 -26.17 9.83
CA VAL A 44 -21.28 -25.68 9.69
C VAL A 44 -20.84 -24.99 10.97
N GLN A 45 -19.87 -25.57 11.66
CA GLN A 45 -19.18 -24.94 12.78
C GLN A 45 -17.87 -24.32 12.30
N LYS A 46 -17.78 -22.99 12.39
CA LYS A 46 -16.60 -22.25 11.94
C LYS A 46 -15.51 -22.32 13.00
N ARG A 47 -14.33 -22.81 12.64
CA ARG A 47 -13.19 -22.75 13.57
C ARG A 47 -12.69 -21.31 13.69
N PRO A 48 -12.20 -20.89 14.87
CA PRO A 48 -11.52 -19.61 15.02
C PRO A 48 -10.33 -19.50 14.08
N LEU A 49 -10.09 -18.29 13.55
CA LEU A 49 -8.93 -18.03 12.70
C LEU A 49 -7.66 -18.13 13.54
N ILE A 50 -6.83 -19.14 13.27
CA ILE A 50 -5.51 -19.26 13.87
C ILE A 50 -4.66 -18.11 13.32
N ARG A 51 -4.38 -17.13 14.18
CA ARG A 51 -3.50 -16.02 13.84
C ARG A 51 -2.08 -16.56 13.71
N ARG A 52 -1.34 -16.16 12.68
CA ARG A 52 0.10 -16.44 12.62
C ARG A 52 0.74 -15.88 13.88
N GLN A 53 1.56 -16.70 14.54
CA GLN A 53 2.32 -16.27 15.71
C GLN A 53 3.09 -14.99 15.34
N LEU A 54 2.97 -13.98 16.20
CA LEU A 54 3.66 -12.72 15.99
C LEU A 54 5.16 -13.00 15.92
N PRO A 55 5.88 -12.46 14.92
CA PRO A 55 7.32 -12.63 14.88
C PRO A 55 7.90 -12.08 16.19
N ARG A 56 8.72 -12.89 16.87
CA ARG A 56 9.41 -12.46 18.11
C ARG A 56 10.40 -11.32 17.86
N SER A 57 10.72 -11.07 16.59
CA SER A 57 11.57 -9.98 16.15
C SER A 57 10.82 -8.65 16.17
N SER A 58 11.43 -7.65 16.80
CA SER A 58 10.94 -6.26 16.80
C SER A 58 10.97 -5.60 15.42
N LYS A 59 11.60 -6.24 14.42
CA LYS A 59 11.79 -5.70 13.07
C LYS A 59 10.52 -5.72 12.21
N THR A 60 9.54 -6.58 12.48
CA THR A 60 8.35 -6.72 11.62
C THR A 60 7.06 -6.84 12.44
N PRO A 61 6.65 -5.78 13.16
CA PRO A 61 5.42 -5.80 13.95
C PRO A 61 4.18 -5.99 13.05
N VAL A 62 3.38 -7.02 13.37
CA VAL A 62 2.11 -7.32 12.70
C VAL A 62 0.93 -7.06 13.63
N ILE A 63 -0.08 -6.32 13.17
CA ILE A 63 -1.28 -5.98 13.93
C ILE A 63 -2.50 -6.56 13.24
N TYR A 64 -3.21 -7.47 13.92
CA TYR A 64 -4.50 -7.96 13.44
C TYR A 64 -5.64 -7.04 13.88
N VAL A 65 -6.47 -6.63 12.93
CA VAL A 65 -7.65 -5.79 13.17
C VAL A 65 -8.90 -6.64 13.03
N SER A 66 -9.73 -6.65 14.07
CA SER A 66 -11.06 -7.25 14.04
C SER A 66 -12.11 -6.22 13.62
N SER A 67 -13.29 -6.70 13.19
CA SER A 67 -14.45 -5.84 12.96
C SER A 67 -14.93 -5.13 14.23
N SER A 68 -14.70 -5.69 15.43
CA SER A 68 -15.05 -5.07 16.71
C SER A 68 -14.02 -4.05 17.21
N THR A 69 -12.83 -3.99 16.61
CA THR A 69 -11.79 -3.06 17.03
C THR A 69 -12.24 -1.61 16.79
N PRO A 70 -12.18 -0.71 17.81
CA PRO A 70 -12.46 0.70 17.62
C PRO A 70 -11.32 1.37 16.83
N PHE A 71 -11.67 2.25 15.88
CA PHE A 71 -10.73 2.81 14.90
C PHE A 71 -9.49 3.45 15.54
N MET A 72 -9.68 4.37 16.50
CA MET A 72 -8.57 5.09 17.14
C MET A 72 -7.65 4.16 17.96
N SER A 73 -8.15 3.02 18.44
CA SER A 73 -7.28 2.03 19.09
C SER A 73 -6.31 1.38 18.12
N ALA A 74 -6.73 1.18 16.86
CA ALA A 74 -5.84 0.65 15.83
C ALA A 74 -4.79 1.69 15.42
N VAL A 75 -5.19 2.95 15.23
CA VAL A 75 -4.27 4.06 14.94
C VAL A 75 -3.19 4.19 16.02
N LYS A 76 -3.59 4.28 17.29
CA LYS A 76 -2.65 4.40 18.42
C LYS A 76 -1.71 3.20 18.53
N ARG A 77 -2.19 1.99 18.23
CA ARG A 77 -1.34 0.78 18.20
C ARG A 77 -0.28 0.88 17.11
N VAL A 78 -0.66 1.26 15.89
CA VAL A 78 0.29 1.46 14.78
C VAL A 78 1.33 2.52 15.15
N GLN A 79 0.90 3.67 15.67
CA GLN A 79 1.80 4.74 16.11
C GLN A 79 2.77 4.27 17.20
N LYS A 80 2.31 3.50 18.18
CA LYS A 80 3.17 2.94 19.23
C LYS A 80 4.24 2.02 18.65
N HIS A 81 3.89 1.19 17.68
CA HIS A 81 4.86 0.32 17.02
C HIS A 81 5.86 1.10 16.16
N LEU A 82 5.43 2.15 15.46
CA LEU A 82 6.33 3.06 14.73
C LEU A 82 7.27 3.80 15.70
N ASP A 83 6.76 4.33 16.81
CA ASP A 83 7.59 5.02 17.81
C ASP A 83 8.60 4.07 18.46
N SER A 84 8.19 2.84 18.79
CA SER A 84 9.06 1.80 19.32
C SER A 84 10.14 1.39 18.32
N SER A 85 9.79 1.28 17.04
CA SER A 85 10.73 0.95 15.97
C SER A 85 11.77 2.06 15.81
N LEU A 86 11.32 3.31 15.81
CA LEU A 86 12.20 4.46 15.85
C LEU A 86 13.11 4.45 17.09
N ARG A 87 12.65 4.01 18.28
CA ARG A 87 13.50 3.96 19.52
C ARG A 87 14.68 3.03 19.35
N ASN A 88 14.44 1.92 18.67
CA ASN A 88 15.49 0.95 18.39
C ASN A 88 16.50 1.50 17.37
N VAL A 89 16.03 2.25 16.36
CA VAL A 89 16.90 2.84 15.31
C VAL A 89 17.65 4.08 15.83
N THR A 90 16.98 4.97 16.56
CA THR A 90 17.54 6.23 17.09
C THR A 90 17.82 6.11 18.59
N ALA A 91 18.69 5.17 19.00
CA ALA A 91 19.04 4.98 20.42
C ALA A 91 19.60 6.25 21.11
N ALA A 92 20.05 7.23 20.33
CA ALA A 92 20.59 8.52 20.79
C ALA A 92 19.53 9.65 20.95
N ALA A 93 18.25 9.41 20.64
CA ALA A 93 17.22 10.44 20.75
C ALA A 93 16.70 10.61 22.20
N PRO A 94 16.32 11.82 22.63
CA PRO A 94 15.81 12.05 23.98
C PRO A 94 14.50 11.29 24.24
N LYS A 95 14.35 10.74 25.46
CA LYS A 95 13.28 9.80 25.85
C LYS A 95 11.84 10.31 25.60
N ASN A 96 11.64 11.63 25.56
CA ASN A 96 10.34 12.31 25.48
C ASN A 96 10.09 13.04 24.15
N ALA A 97 10.92 12.85 23.11
CA ALA A 97 10.66 13.48 21.83
C ALA A 97 9.40 12.93 21.14
N SER A 98 8.64 13.81 20.49
CA SER A 98 7.48 13.44 19.67
C SER A 98 7.92 12.63 18.44
N LEU A 99 7.04 11.77 17.92
CA LEU A 99 7.33 10.96 16.73
C LEU A 99 7.83 11.83 15.57
N HIS A 100 7.21 13.00 15.35
CA HIS A 100 7.61 13.94 14.30
C HIS A 100 9.06 14.43 14.46
N SER A 101 9.45 14.85 15.68
CA SER A 101 10.82 15.31 15.96
C SER A 101 11.85 14.21 15.71
N ARG A 102 11.49 12.96 15.98
CA ARG A 102 12.36 11.79 15.79
C ARG A 102 12.50 11.40 14.32
N VAL A 103 11.40 11.45 13.57
CA VAL A 103 11.41 11.31 12.11
C VAL A 103 12.27 12.40 11.47
N GLU A 104 12.17 13.64 11.94
CA GLU A 104 13.01 14.74 11.46
C GLU A 104 14.49 14.53 11.78
N ALA A 105 14.83 14.07 12.99
CA ALA A 105 16.20 13.73 13.34
C ALA A 105 16.78 12.62 12.45
N LEU A 106 15.97 11.63 12.10
CA LEU A 106 16.36 10.56 11.18
C LEU A 106 16.58 11.10 9.76
N ARG A 107 15.67 11.96 9.28
CA ARG A 107 15.83 12.67 8.00
C ARG A 107 17.12 13.49 7.95
N ARG A 108 17.53 14.15 9.04
CA ARG A 108 18.79 14.91 9.12
C ARG A 108 20.02 14.00 9.07
N ARG A 109 19.92 12.77 9.58
CA ARG A 109 21.04 11.81 9.60
C ARG A 109 21.27 11.13 8.25
N GLY A 110 20.29 11.16 7.34
CA GLY A 110 20.40 10.63 5.98
C GLY A 110 20.72 9.13 5.93
N GLY A 111 20.46 8.39 7.00
CA GLY A 111 20.66 6.95 7.03
C GLY A 111 19.50 6.28 6.31
N GLU A 112 19.78 5.52 5.25
CA GLU A 112 18.78 4.64 4.63
C GLU A 112 18.41 3.58 5.67
N PRO A 113 17.15 3.53 6.14
CA PRO A 113 16.74 2.54 7.10
C PRO A 113 16.68 1.20 6.37
N GLU A 114 17.25 0.13 6.94
CA GLU A 114 17.00 -1.20 6.39
C GLU A 114 15.48 -1.39 6.21
N SER A 115 15.09 -1.78 5.00
CA SER A 115 13.73 -1.76 4.43
C SER A 115 12.63 -2.51 5.23
N GLY A 116 12.94 -3.06 6.41
CA GLY A 116 12.00 -3.63 7.38
C GLY A 116 11.95 -2.92 8.73
N ALA A 117 12.99 -2.22 9.17
CA ALA A 117 13.14 -1.77 10.56
C ALA A 117 12.12 -0.71 10.99
N THR A 118 11.46 -0.03 10.04
CA THR A 118 10.54 1.09 10.29
C THR A 118 9.18 0.88 9.63
N ALA A 119 8.77 -0.38 9.45
CA ALA A 119 7.50 -0.74 8.84
C ALA A 119 6.59 -1.48 9.84
N VAL A 120 5.28 -1.22 9.76
CA VAL A 120 4.25 -1.92 10.53
C VAL A 120 3.24 -2.52 9.57
N THR A 121 2.97 -3.82 9.70
CA THR A 121 1.97 -4.51 8.88
C THR A 121 0.65 -4.61 9.63
N VAL A 122 -0.45 -4.18 9.02
CA VAL A 122 -1.80 -4.26 9.56
C VAL A 122 -2.61 -5.23 8.71
N MET A 123 -3.17 -6.26 9.34
CA MET A 123 -3.92 -7.33 8.71
C MET A 123 -5.41 -7.19 9.03
N GLY A 124 -6.25 -7.07 8.00
CA GLY A 124 -7.71 -7.11 8.12
C GLY A 124 -8.32 -8.20 7.27
N THR A 125 -9.29 -8.93 7.82
CA THR A 125 -10.01 -10.00 7.10
C THR A 125 -11.51 -9.71 7.04
N ASN A 126 -12.18 -10.06 5.93
CA ASN A 126 -13.63 -9.93 5.75
C ASN A 126 -14.16 -8.52 6.12
N ARG A 127 -15.12 -8.44 7.06
CA ARG A 127 -15.74 -7.19 7.53
C ARG A 127 -14.72 -6.19 8.14
N ALA A 128 -13.54 -6.65 8.53
CA ALA A 128 -12.49 -5.74 9.00
C ALA A 128 -11.75 -5.02 7.86
N VAL A 129 -11.87 -5.47 6.60
CA VAL A 129 -11.18 -4.87 5.44
C VAL A 129 -11.56 -3.40 5.26
N GLU A 130 -12.84 -3.06 5.43
CA GLU A 130 -13.32 -1.67 5.36
C GLU A 130 -12.57 -0.77 6.35
N LYS A 131 -12.48 -1.20 7.61
CA LYS A 131 -11.74 -0.46 8.65
C LYS A 131 -10.26 -0.36 8.34
N THR A 132 -9.66 -1.42 7.80
CA THR A 132 -8.24 -1.43 7.42
C THR A 132 -7.97 -0.47 6.27
N LEU A 133 -8.88 -0.33 5.30
CA LEU A 133 -8.78 0.69 4.25
C LEU A 133 -8.92 2.11 4.83
N SER A 134 -9.86 2.35 5.73
CA SER A 134 -9.97 3.65 6.41
C SER A 134 -8.70 4.01 7.20
N LEU A 135 -8.05 3.01 7.82
CA LEU A 135 -6.77 3.21 8.50
C LEU A 135 -5.66 3.58 7.51
N ALA A 136 -5.60 2.90 6.36
CA ALA A 136 -4.65 3.21 5.30
C ALA A 136 -4.79 4.67 4.85
N SER A 137 -6.02 5.10 4.52
CA SER A 137 -6.29 6.48 4.11
C SER A 137 -5.92 7.50 5.19
N TRP A 138 -6.15 7.19 6.47
CA TRP A 138 -5.76 8.06 7.59
C TRP A 138 -4.24 8.27 7.67
N PHE A 139 -3.45 7.23 7.43
CA PHE A 139 -1.99 7.33 7.42
C PHE A 139 -1.46 7.96 6.13
N GLU A 140 -2.13 7.78 5.00
CA GLU A 140 -1.76 8.43 3.74
C GLU A 140 -1.89 9.96 3.81
N GLN A 141 -2.91 10.46 4.54
CA GLN A 141 -3.09 11.90 4.79
C GLN A 141 -1.98 12.50 5.69
N LYS A 142 -1.18 11.67 6.38
CA LYS A 142 -0.05 12.13 7.19
C LYS A 142 1.21 12.24 6.34
N ALA A 143 1.80 13.43 6.29
CA ALA A 143 3.01 13.72 5.50
C ALA A 143 4.23 12.83 5.82
N ASP A 144 4.26 12.21 7.01
CA ASP A 144 5.38 11.41 7.51
C ASP A 144 5.27 9.92 7.22
N CYS A 145 4.19 9.46 6.59
CA CYS A 145 3.95 8.03 6.34
C CYS A 145 3.81 7.74 4.83
N ALA A 146 4.26 6.56 4.44
CA ALA A 146 4.00 5.95 3.14
C ALA A 146 3.24 4.64 3.39
N VAL A 147 2.22 4.36 2.57
CA VAL A 147 1.33 3.21 2.75
C VAL A 147 1.38 2.33 1.51
N GLU A 148 1.48 1.02 1.72
CA GLU A 148 1.47 0.00 0.67
C GLU A 148 0.34 -0.99 0.97
N LEU A 149 -0.49 -1.31 -0.03
CA LEU A 149 -1.63 -2.21 0.08
C LEU A 149 -1.34 -3.53 -0.64
N ARG A 150 -1.62 -4.66 0.01
CA ARG A 150 -1.49 -6.00 -0.58
C ARG A 150 -2.77 -6.79 -0.36
N THR A 151 -3.31 -7.37 -1.43
CA THR A 151 -4.44 -8.29 -1.36
C THR A 151 -3.92 -9.71 -1.20
N ALA A 152 -4.51 -10.45 -0.26
CA ALA A 152 -4.15 -11.84 -0.03
C ALA A 152 -5.42 -12.66 0.26
N THR A 153 -5.29 -13.99 0.21
CA THR A 153 -6.37 -14.91 0.54
C THR A 153 -5.92 -15.88 1.61
N VAL A 154 -6.69 -16.01 2.69
CA VAL A 154 -6.41 -16.94 3.79
C VAL A 154 -7.38 -18.12 3.72
N GLY A 155 -6.84 -19.34 3.66
CA GLY A 155 -7.62 -20.57 3.78
C GLY A 155 -7.85 -20.92 5.25
N THR A 156 -9.08 -21.26 5.61
CA THR A 156 -9.46 -21.56 6.99
C THR A 156 -10.33 -22.81 7.00
N VAL A 157 -10.04 -23.73 7.91
CA VAL A 157 -10.77 -24.99 8.03
C VAL A 157 -12.00 -24.76 8.91
N ASP A 158 -13.18 -25.14 8.43
CA ASP A 158 -14.41 -25.21 9.20
C ASP A 158 -14.87 -26.67 9.27
N ASP A 159 -15.65 -26.99 10.30
CA ASP A 159 -16.24 -28.32 10.50
C ASP A 159 -17.67 -28.35 9.98
N VAL A 160 -18.06 -29.44 9.32
CA VAL A 160 -19.43 -29.71 8.89
C VAL A 160 -19.93 -30.88 9.72
N LEU A 161 -20.77 -30.57 10.70
CA LEU A 161 -21.38 -31.58 11.56
C LEU A 161 -22.66 -32.09 10.92
N VAL A 162 -22.74 -33.38 10.63
CA VAL A 162 -23.95 -34.02 10.10
C VAL A 162 -24.79 -34.49 11.28
N GLN A 163 -26.08 -34.13 11.32
CA GLN A 163 -26.98 -34.59 12.38
C GLN A 163 -27.41 -36.04 12.09
N GLY A 164 -26.69 -37.03 12.65
CA GLY A 164 -26.96 -38.46 12.47
C GLY A 164 -25.70 -39.33 12.53
N GLU A 165 -25.78 -40.55 11.98
CA GLU A 165 -24.64 -41.46 11.77
C GLU A 165 -23.90 -41.07 10.48
N GLY A 166 -23.20 -39.94 10.53
CA GLY A 166 -22.37 -39.44 9.43
C GLY A 166 -21.06 -38.89 9.97
N ASP A 167 -19.98 -39.08 9.21
CA ASP A 167 -18.66 -38.59 9.60
C ASP A 167 -18.62 -37.06 9.58
N ASP A 168 -18.00 -36.46 10.59
CA ASP A 168 -17.74 -35.03 10.64
C ASP A 168 -16.68 -34.66 9.58
N GLU A 169 -17.06 -33.82 8.62
CA GLU A 169 -16.17 -33.42 7.52
C GLU A 169 -15.50 -32.08 7.81
N SER A 170 -14.21 -31.97 7.51
CA SER A 170 -13.48 -30.70 7.53
C SER A 170 -13.46 -30.05 6.15
N ARG A 171 -13.98 -28.82 6.04
CA ARG A 171 -14.07 -28.07 4.78
C ARG A 171 -13.25 -26.78 4.84
N VAL A 172 -12.44 -26.53 3.81
CA VAL A 172 -11.68 -25.27 3.70
C VAL A 172 -12.56 -24.17 3.11
N ARG A 173 -12.77 -23.07 3.83
CA ARG A 173 -13.27 -21.80 3.29
C ARG A 173 -12.11 -20.85 2.97
N ARG A 174 -12.25 -20.08 1.90
CA ARG A 174 -11.27 -19.04 1.53
C ARG A 174 -11.82 -17.67 1.95
N LEU A 175 -10.98 -16.89 2.63
CA LEU A 175 -11.29 -15.53 3.09
C LEU A 175 -10.43 -14.51 2.38
N SER A 176 -11.03 -13.40 1.97
CA SER A 176 -10.28 -12.24 1.50
C SER A 176 -9.61 -11.53 2.68
N CYS A 177 -8.33 -11.22 2.54
CA CYS A 177 -7.60 -10.41 3.50
C CYS A 177 -6.86 -9.28 2.80
N LEU A 178 -6.74 -8.17 3.53
CA LEU A 178 -5.98 -7.00 3.12
C LEU A 178 -4.83 -6.80 4.11
N GLU A 179 -3.63 -6.75 3.57
CA GLU A 179 -2.42 -6.39 4.30
C GLU A 179 -2.07 -4.94 3.96
N VAL A 180 -1.90 -4.12 4.98
CA VAL A 180 -1.53 -2.71 4.85
C VAL A 180 -0.19 -2.51 5.52
N VAL A 181 0.83 -2.16 4.76
CA VAL A 181 2.16 -1.88 5.29
C VAL A 181 2.31 -0.37 5.41
N VAL A 182 2.44 0.12 6.63
CA VAL A 182 2.71 1.53 6.93
C VAL A 182 4.19 1.69 7.19
N ARG A 183 4.83 2.55 6.42
CA ARG A 183 6.27 2.89 6.49
C ARG A 183 6.40 4.36 6.83
N LEU A 184 7.47 4.75 7.50
CA LEU A 184 7.79 6.17 7.65
C LEU A 184 8.41 6.69 6.35
N LYS A 185 7.88 7.80 5.85
CA LYS A 185 8.38 8.47 4.66
C LYS A 185 9.61 9.27 5.07
N GLU A 186 10.76 8.64 4.93
CA GLU A 186 12.02 9.36 4.99
C GLU A 186 12.14 10.14 3.70
N ALA A 187 12.07 11.46 3.82
CA ALA A 187 12.18 12.33 2.67
C ALA A 187 13.58 12.12 2.11
N ILE A 188 13.66 11.42 0.97
CA ILE A 188 14.78 11.52 0.06
C ILE A 188 14.76 12.97 -0.46
N ARG A 189 15.19 13.93 0.37
CA ARG A 189 15.60 15.28 -0.05
C ARG A 189 17.13 15.38 0.03
N GLY A 190 17.80 14.28 -0.28
CA GLY A 190 19.24 14.18 -0.47
C GLY A 190 19.70 14.27 -1.93
N GLN A 191 18.81 14.53 -2.88
CA GLN A 191 19.16 14.65 -4.30
C GLN A 191 18.56 15.90 -4.97
N THR A 192 18.68 17.04 -4.28
CA THR A 192 18.62 18.36 -4.93
C THR A 192 19.60 19.30 -4.24
N ARG A 193 20.89 18.97 -4.35
CA ARG A 193 21.95 19.99 -4.29
C ARG A 193 22.74 19.89 -5.58
N ARG A 194 22.47 20.84 -6.48
CA ARG A 194 23.39 21.60 -7.34
C ARG A 194 22.70 21.98 -8.66
N ILE A 195 21.98 23.09 -8.63
CA ILE A 195 22.35 24.18 -9.54
C ILE A 195 22.54 25.38 -8.63
N ARG A 196 23.79 25.85 -8.55
CA ARG A 196 24.10 27.16 -8.00
C ARG A 196 23.43 28.17 -8.93
N GLU A 197 22.38 28.83 -8.48
CA GLU A 197 22.13 30.18 -8.99
C GLU A 197 23.21 31.04 -8.34
N ALA A 198 24.19 31.42 -9.17
CA ALA A 198 25.14 32.45 -8.82
C ALA A 198 24.36 33.75 -8.54
N PRO A 199 24.75 34.57 -7.56
CA PRO A 199 24.27 35.93 -7.50
C PRO A 199 24.80 36.68 -8.73
N THR A 200 23.97 36.83 -9.75
CA THR A 200 24.17 37.84 -10.78
C THR A 200 23.71 39.18 -10.21
N ASP A 201 24.60 39.83 -9.46
CA ASP A 201 24.53 41.28 -9.19
C ASP A 201 25.96 41.81 -9.09
N CYS A 202 26.63 41.83 -10.24
CA CYS A 202 27.89 42.53 -10.49
C CYS A 202 27.99 42.82 -11.99
N PHE A 203 27.22 43.80 -12.45
CA PHE A 203 27.26 44.55 -13.73
C PHE A 203 25.84 45.16 -13.82
N ASP A 204 25.57 46.46 -13.84
CA ASP A 204 26.21 47.53 -14.58
C ASP A 204 25.53 48.85 -14.14
N SER A 205 26.29 49.84 -13.71
CA SER A 205 25.82 51.24 -13.63
C SER A 205 27.02 52.19 -13.63
N GLN A 206 27.82 52.09 -14.68
CA GLN A 206 28.56 53.25 -15.19
C GLN A 206 27.93 53.70 -16.51
N ARG A 207 27.03 54.69 -16.44
CA ARG A 207 27.03 55.92 -17.27
C ARG A 207 25.63 56.53 -17.38
N GLN A 208 25.47 57.67 -16.72
CA GLN A 208 25.01 58.93 -17.30
C GLN A 208 25.40 60.02 -16.28
N ARG A 209 26.59 60.62 -16.39
CA ARG A 209 26.94 61.83 -17.15
C ARG A 209 26.17 63.11 -16.77
N LEU A 210 26.98 64.02 -16.23
CA LEU A 210 27.03 65.48 -16.42
C LEU A 210 26.18 66.41 -15.52
N CYS A 211 26.87 67.51 -15.18
CA CYS A 211 26.40 68.80 -14.62
C CYS A 211 26.11 68.78 -13.11
N SER A 212 26.75 69.54 -12.22
CA SER A 212 27.47 70.80 -12.37
C SER A 212 28.22 71.16 -11.06
N ARG A 213 29.42 71.74 -11.24
CA ARG A 213 29.98 72.90 -10.52
C ARG A 213 30.31 72.80 -9.02
N ASN A 214 31.63 72.90 -8.78
CA ASN A 214 32.35 73.74 -7.81
C ASN A 214 31.53 74.33 -6.65
N TRP A 215 32.03 74.16 -5.42
CA TRP A 215 32.69 75.25 -4.69
C TRP A 215 33.52 74.73 -3.51
N THR A 216 34.64 75.40 -3.36
CA THR A 216 35.74 75.36 -2.38
C THR A 216 35.33 75.57 -0.92
N LEU A 217 36.09 74.96 0.00
CA LEU A 217 36.76 75.51 1.20
C LEU A 217 36.82 74.40 2.28
N ASP A 218 37.97 73.82 2.61
CA ASP A 218 39.06 74.35 3.46
C ASP A 218 38.81 74.12 4.97
N ARG A 219 39.89 73.73 5.66
CA ARG A 219 40.10 73.46 7.10
C ARG A 219 39.61 72.11 7.66
N ALA A 220 40.31 71.46 8.60
CA ALA A 220 41.67 71.52 9.16
C ALA A 220 41.73 70.45 10.28
N CYS A 221 42.94 70.02 10.64
CA CYS A 221 43.35 69.35 11.89
C CYS A 221 42.75 67.95 12.19
N ALA A 222 43.50 66.86 11.98
CA ALA A 222 44.63 66.33 12.76
C ALA A 222 44.18 65.31 13.85
N PRO A 223 44.84 64.14 13.96
CA PRO A 223 44.60 63.14 15.00
C PRO A 223 45.55 63.36 16.19
N PHE A 224 45.27 62.79 17.36
CA PHE A 224 46.27 62.15 18.24
C PHE A 224 45.63 61.48 19.46
N ALA A 225 46.17 60.29 19.78
CA ALA A 225 46.30 59.58 21.07
C ALA A 225 45.22 59.72 22.16
#